data_AF-A0A2D9VQX1-F1
#
_entry.id   AF-A0A2D9VQX1-F1
#
_cell.length_a   1.000
_cell.length_b   1.000
_cell.length_c   1.000
_cell.angle_alpha   90.00
_cell.angle_beta   90.00
_cell.angle_gamma   90.00
#
_symmetry.space_group_name_H-M   'P 1'
#
loop_
_entity.id
_entity.type
_entity.pdbx_description
1 polymer ?
#
loop_
_entity_poly.entity_id
_entity_poly.type
_entity_poly.pdbx_seq_one_letter_code
_entity_poly.pdbx_strand_id
1 'polypeptide(L)'
;LKDYVEELFNNSILIVLIMLFITGCVLLSTTFFSLGEKRISYYYAFLIGLAQAVAILPGISRSGATISTALFLKIDKKNAADFSFIMVLLPIIGITFLELIIFTSSEIQLDFAQMKGLVIAFITSFISGVFACKYMISIVQHNNLKYFGLYCILVAILGFFI
;
A
#
# COMPACT_ATOMS: atom_id res chain seq x y z
N LEU A 1 18.99 -2.28 -3.06
CA LEU A 1 17.79 -1.59 -2.50
C LEU A 1 16.78 -2.60 -1.96
N LYS A 2 16.36 -3.60 -2.76
CA LYS A 2 15.48 -4.69 -2.30
C LYS A 2 15.98 -5.33 -0.99
N ASP A 3 17.21 -5.84 -1.00
CA ASP A 3 17.79 -6.55 0.16
C ASP A 3 17.88 -5.67 1.42
N TYR A 4 18.22 -4.38 1.24
CA TYR A 4 18.25 -3.41 2.35
C TYR A 4 16.86 -3.16 2.94
N VAL A 5 15.83 -3.04 2.10
CA VAL A 5 14.44 -2.88 2.56
C VAL A 5 13.97 -4.15 3.27
N GLU A 6 14.31 -5.33 2.77
CA GLU A 6 14.01 -6.60 3.45
C GLU A 6 14.70 -6.72 4.81
N GLU A 7 15.93 -6.25 4.93
CA GLU A 7 16.64 -6.19 6.21
C GLU A 7 15.92 -5.28 7.22
N LEU A 8 15.41 -4.12 6.78
CA LEU A 8 14.60 -3.24 7.63
C LEU A 8 13.30 -3.91 8.09
N PHE A 9 12.66 -4.72 7.23
CA PHE A 9 11.48 -5.51 7.60
C PHE A 9 11.80 -6.56 8.67
N ASN A 10 12.91 -7.28 8.52
CA ASN A 10 13.25 -8.42 9.37
C ASN A 10 13.86 -8.02 10.71
N ASN A 11 14.64 -6.94 10.74
CA ASN A 11 15.42 -6.56 11.92
C ASN A 11 14.80 -5.43 12.74
N SER A 12 13.69 -4.84 12.32
CA SER A 12 13.17 -3.63 12.96
C SER A 12 11.65 -3.48 12.87
N ILE A 13 10.94 -4.33 13.60
CA ILE A 13 9.50 -4.18 13.85
C ILE A 13 9.15 -2.76 14.33
N LEU A 14 10.04 -2.14 15.11
CA LEU A 14 9.92 -0.76 15.55
C LEU A 14 9.77 0.23 14.39
N ILE A 15 10.55 0.05 13.30
CA ILE A 15 10.46 0.92 12.12
C ILE A 15 9.11 0.74 11.44
N VAL A 16 8.64 -0.51 11.28
CA VAL A 16 7.31 -0.81 10.72
C VAL A 16 6.22 -0.07 11.51
N LEU A 17 6.28 -0.14 12.84
CA LEU A 17 5.29 0.49 13.72
C LEU A 17 5.34 2.01 13.66
N ILE A 18 6.53 2.61 13.68
CA ILE A 18 6.70 4.07 13.54
C ILE A 18 6.16 4.55 12.19
N MET A 19 6.48 3.85 11.11
CA MET A 19 6.01 4.21 9.77
C MET A 19 4.49 4.00 9.61
N LEU A 20 3.92 2.98 10.26
CA LEU A 20 2.48 2.78 10.32
C LEU A 20 1.77 3.88 11.11
N PHE A 21 2.37 4.34 12.21
CA PHE A 21 1.90 5.50 12.96
C PHE A 21 1.92 6.77 12.09
N ILE A 22 3.04 7.02 11.39
CA ILE A 22 3.17 8.14 10.44
C ILE A 22 2.09 8.06 9.35
N THR A 23 1.86 6.88 8.79
CA THR A 23 0.78 6.63 7.82
C THR A 23 -0.57 7.07 8.38
N GLY A 24 -0.89 6.67 9.61
CA GLY A 24 -2.13 7.05 10.26
C GLY A 24 -2.27 8.56 10.47
N CYS A 25 -1.19 9.23 10.88
CA CYS A 25 -1.16 10.69 11.00
C CYS A 25 -1.37 11.40 9.65
N VAL A 26 -0.70 10.94 8.59
CA VAL A 26 -0.88 11.47 7.24
C VAL A 26 -2.33 11.31 6.78
N LEU A 27 -2.92 10.13 6.96
CA LEU A 27 -4.32 9.88 6.60
C LEU A 27 -5.29 10.76 7.38
N LEU A 28 -5.11 10.91 8.68
CA LEU A 28 -5.93 11.80 9.50
C LEU A 28 -5.80 13.26 9.04
N SER A 29 -4.59 13.68 8.67
CA SER A 29 -4.35 15.05 8.23
C SER A 29 -5.12 15.40 6.95
N THR A 30 -5.44 14.43 6.10
CA THR A 30 -6.28 14.64 4.90
C THR A 30 -7.68 15.20 5.21
N THR A 31 -8.18 14.99 6.42
CA THR A 31 -9.49 15.53 6.83
C THR A 31 -9.51 17.04 7.03
N PHE A 32 -8.36 17.65 7.26
CA PHE A 32 -8.23 19.10 7.37
C PHE A 32 -8.16 19.81 6.01
N PHE A 33 -8.08 19.04 4.91
CA PHE A 33 -8.04 19.61 3.57
C PHE A 33 -9.44 19.65 2.95
N SER A 34 -9.75 20.78 2.31
CA SER A 34 -10.98 20.96 1.54
C SER A 34 -11.06 19.93 0.41
N LEU A 35 -12.26 19.45 0.12
CA LEU A 35 -12.54 18.65 -1.07
C LEU A 35 -12.00 19.35 -2.32
N GLY A 36 -11.31 18.57 -3.16
CA GLY A 36 -10.75 19.04 -4.42
C GLY A 36 -11.60 18.62 -5.62
N GLU A 37 -11.49 19.39 -6.70
CA GLU A 37 -12.19 19.14 -7.98
C GLU A 37 -11.20 18.95 -9.14
N LYS A 38 -9.89 18.96 -8.85
CA LYS A 38 -8.88 18.86 -9.90
C LYS A 38 -8.83 17.43 -10.44
N ARG A 39 -8.59 17.34 -11.74
CA ARG A 39 -8.26 16.07 -12.41
C ARG A 39 -6.76 15.81 -12.37
N ILE A 40 -6.41 14.56 -12.59
CA ILE A 40 -5.01 14.14 -12.66
C ILE A 40 -4.37 14.67 -13.93
N SER A 41 -3.26 15.38 -13.76
CA SER A 41 -2.36 15.83 -14.83
C SER A 41 -1.04 15.07 -14.74
N TYR A 42 -0.20 15.12 -15.77
CA TYR A 42 1.13 14.50 -15.73
C TYR A 42 1.98 14.98 -14.55
N TYR A 43 1.88 16.27 -14.20
CA TYR A 43 2.59 16.82 -13.05
C TYR A 43 2.10 16.18 -11.74
N TYR A 44 0.79 16.05 -11.55
CA TYR A 44 0.26 15.40 -10.34
C TYR A 44 0.56 13.90 -10.31
N ALA A 45 0.47 13.22 -11.45
CA ALA A 45 0.83 11.81 -11.58
C ALA A 45 2.30 11.56 -11.17
N PHE A 46 3.21 12.45 -11.58
CA PHE A 46 4.62 12.40 -11.18
C PHE A 46 4.79 12.56 -9.66
N LEU A 47 4.13 13.55 -9.04
CA LEU A 47 4.19 13.77 -7.59
C LEU A 47 3.62 12.58 -6.79
N ILE A 48 2.51 12.01 -7.24
CA ILE A 48 1.92 10.80 -6.64
C ILE A 48 2.90 9.62 -6.77
N GLY A 49 3.62 9.52 -7.90
CA GLY A 49 4.66 8.52 -8.10
C GLY A 49 5.86 8.66 -7.16
N LEU A 50 6.27 9.88 -6.85
CA LEU A 50 7.29 10.11 -5.83
C LEU A 50 6.83 9.63 -4.45
N ALA A 51 5.56 9.90 -4.09
CA ALA A 51 4.99 9.37 -2.85
C ALA A 51 4.95 7.83 -2.84
N GLN A 52 4.64 7.21 -3.98
CA GLN A 52 4.69 5.75 -4.13
C GLN A 52 6.11 5.19 -3.94
N ALA A 53 7.13 5.89 -4.42
CA ALA A 53 8.52 5.49 -4.24
C ALA A 53 8.94 5.53 -2.76
N VAL A 54 8.50 6.54 -2.00
CA VAL A 54 8.73 6.61 -0.54
C VAL A 54 8.00 5.48 0.19
N ALA A 55 6.84 5.06 -0.31
CA ALA A 55 6.08 3.95 0.25
C ALA A 55 6.69 2.55 0.02
N ILE A 56 7.95 2.48 -0.41
CA ILE A 56 8.76 1.26 -0.31
C ILE A 56 9.20 0.98 1.14
N LEU A 57 9.21 2.01 2.00
CA LEU A 57 9.59 1.88 3.40
C LEU A 57 8.59 0.99 4.17
N PRO A 58 9.10 0.06 4.99
CA PRO A 58 8.25 -0.85 5.76
C PRO A 58 7.29 -0.09 6.67
N GLY A 59 6.03 -0.49 6.68
CA GLY A 59 4.98 0.14 7.50
C GLY A 59 4.32 1.37 6.87
N ILE A 60 4.89 1.97 5.82
CA ILE A 60 4.17 2.99 5.04
C ILE A 60 3.09 2.31 4.19
N SER A 61 1.83 2.73 4.36
CA SER A 61 0.77 2.27 3.47
C SER A 61 0.93 2.90 2.11
N ARG A 62 1.17 2.09 1.07
CA ARG A 62 1.31 2.58 -0.31
C ARG A 62 0.07 3.31 -0.79
N SER A 63 -1.11 2.69 -0.66
CA SER A 63 -2.39 3.35 -1.00
C SER A 63 -2.63 4.57 -0.12
N GLY A 64 -2.23 4.52 1.16
CA GLY A 64 -2.34 5.67 2.05
C GLY A 64 -1.49 6.86 1.60
N ALA A 65 -0.24 6.63 1.19
CA ALA A 65 0.67 7.66 0.72
C ALA A 65 0.18 8.28 -0.60
N THR A 66 -0.13 7.47 -1.61
CA THR A 66 -0.56 7.95 -2.92
C THR A 66 -1.92 8.65 -2.88
N ILE A 67 -2.91 8.11 -2.16
CA ILE A 67 -4.23 8.73 -2.00
C ILE A 67 -4.09 10.03 -1.21
N SER A 68 -3.35 10.05 -0.11
CA SER A 68 -3.17 11.28 0.70
C SER A 68 -2.47 12.37 -0.11
N THR A 69 -1.41 12.04 -0.85
CA THR A 69 -0.76 13.00 -1.76
C THR A 69 -1.74 13.54 -2.81
N ALA A 70 -2.54 12.68 -3.45
CA ALA A 70 -3.54 13.14 -4.41
C ALA A 70 -4.58 14.08 -3.78
N LEU A 71 -5.04 13.77 -2.56
CA LEU A 71 -5.97 14.63 -1.81
C LEU A 71 -5.33 15.97 -1.40
N PHE A 72 -4.07 15.99 -0.97
CA PHE A 72 -3.33 17.24 -0.69
C PHE A 72 -3.16 18.11 -1.93
N LEU A 73 -3.03 17.49 -3.11
CA LEU A 73 -3.00 18.17 -4.40
C LEU A 73 -4.39 18.69 -4.85
N LYS A 74 -5.44 18.43 -4.07
CA LYS A 74 -6.85 18.77 -4.34
C LYS A 74 -7.42 18.02 -5.55
N ILE A 75 -7.02 16.77 -5.75
CA ILE A 75 -7.69 15.86 -6.69
C ILE A 75 -8.96 15.31 -6.04
N ASP A 76 -10.02 15.10 -6.81
CA ASP A 76 -11.24 14.50 -6.29
C ASP A 76 -11.00 13.07 -5.78
N LYS A 77 -11.75 12.68 -4.76
CA LYS A 77 -11.56 11.41 -4.03
C LYS A 77 -11.65 10.18 -4.92
N LYS A 78 -12.56 10.21 -5.90
CA LYS A 78 -12.78 9.07 -6.79
C LYS A 78 -11.58 8.88 -7.70
N ASN A 79 -11.15 9.94 -8.39
CA ASN A 79 -9.97 9.87 -9.24
C ASN A 79 -8.69 9.58 -8.44
N ALA A 80 -8.57 10.10 -7.21
CA ALA A 80 -7.45 9.79 -6.32
C ALA A 80 -7.35 8.29 -6.01
N ALA A 81 -8.47 7.66 -5.62
CA ALA A 81 -8.51 6.23 -5.36
C ALA A 81 -8.23 5.41 -6.63
N ASP A 82 -8.99 5.66 -7.70
CA ASP A 82 -8.89 4.90 -8.95
C ASP A 82 -7.47 4.95 -9.52
N PHE A 83 -6.84 6.13 -9.54
CA PHE A 83 -5.47 6.29 -10.02
C PHE A 83 -4.46 5.56 -9.13
N SER A 84 -4.59 5.67 -7.81
CA SER A 84 -3.70 4.97 -6.88
C SER A 84 -3.73 3.45 -7.08
N PHE A 85 -4.91 2.87 -7.30
CA PHE A 85 -5.06 1.42 -7.50
C PHE A 85 -4.60 0.96 -8.87
N ILE A 86 -4.70 1.79 -9.91
CA ILE A 86 -4.16 1.45 -11.23
C ILE A 86 -2.63 1.58 -11.25
N MET A 87 -2.10 2.65 -10.66
CA MET A 87 -0.67 2.96 -10.68
C MET A 87 0.17 1.88 -10.01
N VAL A 88 -0.34 1.25 -8.96
CA VAL A 88 0.39 0.21 -8.20
C VAL A 88 0.64 -1.07 -9.01
N LEU A 89 -0.16 -1.30 -10.06
CA LEU A 89 -0.09 -2.51 -10.87
C LEU A 89 1.28 -2.66 -11.54
N LEU A 90 1.85 -1.57 -12.06
CA LEU A 90 3.16 -1.57 -12.72
C LEU A 90 4.30 -2.03 -11.79
N PRO A 91 4.51 -1.42 -10.60
CA PRO A 91 5.49 -1.91 -9.64
C PRO A 91 5.27 -3.36 -9.20
N ILE A 92 4.00 -3.76 -8.97
CA ILE A 92 3.69 -5.13 -8.52
C ILE A 92 4.06 -6.14 -9.62
N ILE A 93 3.65 -5.90 -10.87
CA ILE A 93 4.04 -6.77 -11.99
C ILE A 93 5.57 -6.84 -12.11
N GLY A 94 6.25 -5.71 -11.95
CA GLY A 94 7.72 -5.65 -12.02
C GLY A 94 8.40 -6.53 -10.96
N ILE A 95 7.99 -6.42 -9.69
CA ILE A 95 8.60 -7.23 -8.62
C ILE A 95 8.22 -8.71 -8.74
N THR A 96 6.97 -9.03 -9.10
CA THR A 96 6.52 -10.42 -9.32
C THR A 96 7.28 -11.08 -10.46
N PHE A 97 7.51 -10.35 -11.57
CA PHE A 97 8.28 -10.86 -12.69
C PHE A 97 9.74 -11.14 -12.31
N LEU A 98 10.36 -10.22 -11.57
CA LEU A 98 11.73 -10.40 -11.08
C LEU A 98 11.83 -11.62 -10.15
N GLU A 99 10.90 -11.78 -9.21
CA GLU A 99 10.87 -12.92 -8.29
C GLU A 99 10.64 -14.24 -9.00
N LEU A 100 9.81 -14.25 -10.06
CA LEU A 100 9.58 -15.44 -10.86
C LEU A 100 10.86 -15.87 -11.61
N ILE A 101 11.63 -14.93 -12.15
CA ILE A 101 12.94 -15.23 -12.76
C ILE A 101 13.88 -15.84 -11.73
N ILE A 102 14.02 -15.23 -10.54
CA ILE A 102 14.88 -15.73 -9.47
C ILE A 102 14.45 -17.14 -9.06
N PHE A 103 13.14 -17.36 -8.86
CA PHE A 103 12.59 -18.66 -8.52
C PHE A 103 12.91 -19.72 -9.58
N THR A 104 12.69 -19.43 -10.87
CA THR A 104 13.01 -20.38 -11.96
C THR A 104 14.50 -20.63 -12.14
N SER A 105 15.35 -19.69 -11.71
CA SER A 105 16.82 -19.83 -11.77
C SER A 105 17.40 -20.55 -10.56
N SER A 106 16.58 -20.74 -9.52
CA SER A 106 16.98 -21.43 -8.29
C SER A 106 16.66 -22.93 -8.38
N GLU A 107 17.49 -23.78 -7.76
CA GLU A 107 17.24 -25.23 -7.67
C GLU A 107 16.13 -25.60 -6.65
N ILE A 108 15.16 -24.70 -6.44
CA ILE A 108 14.06 -24.92 -5.51
C ILE A 108 13.07 -25.90 -6.16
N GLN A 109 13.02 -27.12 -5.63
CA GLN A 109 12.00 -28.10 -5.99
C GLN A 109 10.83 -28.00 -5.02
N LEU A 110 9.65 -27.67 -5.54
CA LEU A 110 8.42 -27.65 -4.75
C LEU A 110 7.78 -29.03 -4.74
N ASP A 111 7.48 -29.52 -3.54
CA ASP A 111 6.66 -30.74 -3.42
C ASP A 111 5.17 -30.46 -3.74
N PHE A 112 4.38 -31.54 -3.83
CA PHE A 112 2.96 -31.43 -4.15
C PHE A 112 2.16 -30.65 -3.09
N ALA A 113 2.52 -30.77 -1.81
CA ALA A 113 1.85 -30.07 -0.73
C ALA A 113 2.13 -28.56 -0.77
N GLN A 114 3.37 -28.16 -1.07
CA GLN A 114 3.80 -26.78 -1.25
C GLN A 114 3.13 -26.14 -2.45
N MET A 115 3.08 -26.83 -3.60
CA MET A 115 2.37 -26.35 -4.78
C MET A 115 0.88 -26.14 -4.50
N LYS A 116 0.24 -27.08 -3.80
CA LYS A 116 -1.17 -26.94 -3.38
C LYS A 116 -1.36 -25.74 -2.45
N GLY A 117 -0.43 -25.55 -1.50
CA GLY A 117 -0.43 -24.40 -0.58
C GLY A 117 -0.36 -23.06 -1.32
N LEU A 118 0.54 -22.92 -2.30
CA LEU A 118 0.68 -21.71 -3.12
C LEU A 118 -0.59 -21.39 -3.90
N VAL A 119 -1.22 -22.38 -4.53
CA VAL A 119 -2.47 -22.18 -5.30
C VAL A 119 -3.60 -21.72 -4.38
N ILE A 120 -3.75 -22.33 -3.19
CA ILE A 120 -4.76 -21.91 -2.22
C ILE A 120 -4.49 -20.49 -1.74
N ALA A 121 -3.25 -20.18 -1.36
CA ALA A 121 -2.86 -18.84 -0.91
C ALA A 121 -3.12 -17.78 -2.00
N PHE A 122 -2.82 -18.09 -3.26
CA PHE A 122 -3.09 -17.21 -4.40
C PHE A 122 -4.60 -16.94 -4.55
N ILE A 123 -5.43 -17.98 -4.56
CA ILE A 123 -6.89 -17.82 -4.72
C ILE A 123 -7.48 -17.04 -3.55
N THR A 124 -7.10 -17.37 -2.31
CA THR A 124 -7.60 -16.67 -1.11
C THR A 124 -7.16 -15.21 -1.10
N SER A 125 -5.89 -14.92 -1.43
CA SER A 125 -5.37 -13.55 -1.53
C SER A 125 -6.08 -12.76 -2.63
N PHE A 126 -6.33 -13.36 -3.80
CA PHE A 126 -7.06 -12.73 -4.89
C PHE A 126 -8.48 -12.34 -4.48
N ILE A 127 -9.24 -13.26 -3.89
CA ILE A 127 -10.61 -13.02 -3.45
C ILE A 127 -10.63 -11.93 -2.38
N SER A 128 -9.80 -12.06 -1.34
CA SER A 128 -9.70 -11.07 -0.26
C SER A 128 -9.28 -9.69 -0.79
N GLY A 129 -8.31 -9.65 -1.69
CA GLY A 129 -7.82 -8.42 -2.32
C GLY A 129 -8.92 -7.70 -3.11
N VAL A 130 -9.74 -8.42 -3.88
CA VAL A 130 -10.87 -7.80 -4.61
C VAL A 130 -11.88 -7.16 -3.64
N PHE A 131 -12.21 -7.84 -2.53
CA PHE A 131 -13.09 -7.27 -1.51
C PHE A 131 -12.46 -6.05 -0.82
N ALA A 132 -11.18 -6.15 -0.43
CA ALA A 132 -10.44 -5.07 0.21
C ALA A 132 -10.34 -3.83 -0.68
N CYS A 133 -10.04 -3.99 -1.98
CA CYS A 133 -9.99 -2.88 -2.93
C CYS A 133 -11.35 -2.18 -3.05
N LYS A 134 -12.44 -2.94 -3.23
CA LYS A 134 -13.81 -2.37 -3.29
C LYS A 134 -14.16 -1.62 -2.00
N TYR A 135 -13.82 -2.19 -0.86
CA TYR A 135 -14.06 -1.57 0.44
C TYR A 135 -13.25 -0.29 0.65
N MET A 136 -11.96 -0.31 0.28
CA MET A 136 -11.09 0.85 0.39
C MET A 136 -11.54 2.00 -0.52
N ILE A 137 -11.96 1.72 -1.76
CA ILE A 137 -12.56 2.73 -2.65
C ILE A 137 -13.80 3.34 -2.00
N SER A 138 -14.66 2.52 -1.39
CA SER A 138 -15.84 3.00 -0.66
C SER A 138 -15.46 3.89 0.54
N ILE A 139 -14.46 3.51 1.35
CA ILE A 139 -13.96 4.33 2.47
C ILE A 139 -13.53 5.71 1.98
N VAL A 140 -12.77 5.75 0.88
CA VAL A 140 -12.23 7.01 0.34
C VAL A 140 -13.37 7.92 -0.14
N GLN A 141 -14.31 7.36 -0.91
CA GLN A 141 -15.44 8.11 -1.45
C GLN A 141 -16.35 8.68 -0.35
N HIS A 142 -16.55 7.96 0.76
CA HIS A 142 -17.41 8.38 1.87
C HIS A 142 -16.71 9.23 2.94
N ASN A 143 -15.52 9.80 2.66
CA ASN A 143 -14.75 10.61 3.63
C ASN A 143 -14.35 9.86 4.92
N ASN A 144 -14.24 8.54 4.85
CA ASN A 144 -14.00 7.69 6.00
C ASN A 144 -12.52 7.35 6.19
N LEU A 145 -11.60 7.98 5.44
CA LEU A 145 -10.14 7.79 5.61
C LEU A 145 -9.67 8.04 7.04
N LYS A 146 -10.33 8.93 7.79
CA LYS A 146 -10.03 9.16 9.21
C LYS A 146 -10.12 7.90 10.06
N TYR A 147 -11.10 7.05 9.81
CA TYR A 147 -11.27 5.81 10.56
C TYR A 147 -10.14 4.82 10.23
N PHE A 148 -9.72 4.79 8.96
CA PHE A 148 -8.57 3.99 8.55
C PHE A 148 -7.25 4.53 9.13
N GLY A 149 -7.06 5.86 9.17
CA GLY A 149 -5.91 6.48 9.83
C GLY A 149 -5.85 6.20 11.33
N LEU A 150 -7.00 6.27 12.02
CA LEU A 150 -7.11 5.89 13.43
C LEU A 150 -6.78 4.41 13.64
N TYR A 151 -7.27 3.52 12.77
CA TYR A 151 -6.92 2.11 12.79
C TYR A 151 -5.41 1.89 12.68
N CYS A 152 -4.72 2.56 11.74
CA CYS A 152 -3.27 2.46 11.61
C CYS A 152 -2.53 2.90 12.90
N ILE A 153 -2.95 4.02 13.51
CA ILE A 153 -2.36 4.49 14.77
C ILE A 153 -2.58 3.49 15.89
N LEU A 154 -3.79 2.96 16.05
CA LEU A 154 -4.10 1.99 17.09
C LEU A 154 -3.28 0.71 16.93
N VAL A 155 -3.17 0.18 15.71
CA VAL A 155 -2.35 -1.01 15.43
C VAL A 155 -0.88 -0.72 15.72
N ALA A 156 -0.36 0.44 15.35
CA ALA A 156 1.02 0.81 15.64
C ALA A 156 1.30 0.91 17.15
N ILE A 157 0.39 1.52 17.91
CA ILE A 157 0.50 1.64 19.37
C ILE A 157 0.42 0.26 20.03
N LEU A 158 -0.59 -0.55 19.68
CA LEU A 158 -0.75 -1.88 20.26
C LEU A 158 0.44 -2.79 19.94
N GLY A 159 0.95 -2.72 18.72
CA GLY A 159 2.14 -3.47 18.31
C GLY A 159 3.42 -3.06 19.05
N PHE A 160 3.49 -1.87 19.64
CA PHE A 160 4.62 -1.45 20.47
C PHE A 160 4.63 -2.14 21.85
N PHE A 161 3.47 -2.59 22.33
CA PHE A 161 3.32 -3.25 23.62
C PHE A 161 3.38 -4.79 23.54
N ILE A 162 3.47 -5.35 22.33
CA ILE A 162 3.58 -6.78 22.05
C ILE A 162 5.05 -7.09 21.77
#